data_AF-A0A433BH13-F1
#
_entry.id   AF-A0A433BH13-F1
#
_cell.length_a   1.000
_cell.length_b   1.000
_cell.length_c   1.000
_cell.angle_alpha   90.00
_cell.angle_beta   90.00
_cell.angle_gamma   90.00
#
_symmetry.space_group_name_H-M   'P 1'
#
loop_
_entity.id
_entity.type
_entity.pdbx_description
1 polymer ?
#
loop_
_entity_poly.entity_id
_entity_poly.type
_entity_poly.pdbx_seq_one_letter_code
_entity_poly.pdbx_strand_id
1 'polypeptide(L)'
;MNAPLPANATAPVAPFTPWDNPMGTDGFEFIEYAAPDPVAMGLVFERMGFRPVARHRHKNVTLYRQGEINFIINAEPDSFAQRFARLHGPSVCAIAFRVQDAKAAYERAIGLGAWGYAGVAGPGELNIPAIKGIGDSLIY
;
A
#
# COMPACT_ATOMS: atom_id res chain seq x y z
N MET A 1 -32.40 -17.64 -20.99
CA MET A 1 -33.27 -17.84 -19.80
C MET A 1 -32.41 -17.60 -18.58
N ASN A 2 -32.52 -16.43 -17.94
CA ASN A 2 -31.80 -16.15 -16.70
C ASN A 2 -32.74 -16.52 -15.54
N ALA A 3 -32.32 -17.47 -14.71
CA ALA A 3 -33.03 -17.77 -13.47
C ALA A 3 -33.00 -16.52 -12.56
N PRO A 4 -34.11 -16.20 -11.87
CA PRO A 4 -34.11 -15.09 -10.92
C PRO A 4 -33.19 -15.43 -9.73
N LEU A 5 -32.49 -14.42 -9.21
CA LEU A 5 -31.72 -14.52 -7.97
C LEU A 5 -32.66 -14.94 -6.83
N PRO A 6 -32.19 -15.79 -5.89
CA PRO A 6 -33.02 -16.23 -4.77
C PRO A 6 -33.44 -15.03 -3.91
N ALA A 7 -34.75 -14.86 -3.76
CA ALA A 7 -35.33 -13.91 -2.82
C ALA A 7 -35.14 -14.47 -1.40
N ASN A 8 -34.07 -14.07 -0.72
CA ASN A 8 -33.97 -13.91 0.74
C ASN A 8 -32.55 -13.50 1.15
N ALA A 9 -32.32 -12.20 1.28
CA ALA A 9 -31.14 -11.63 1.93
C ALA A 9 -31.54 -10.69 3.09
N THR A 10 -32.59 -11.04 3.83
CA THR A 10 -33.14 -10.25 4.94
C THR A 10 -32.90 -10.87 6.32
N ALA A 11 -32.11 -11.94 6.42
CA ALA A 11 -31.63 -12.40 7.72
C ALA A 11 -30.66 -11.34 8.30
N PRO A 12 -30.87 -10.84 9.53
CA PRO A 12 -29.92 -9.93 10.15
C PRO A 12 -28.56 -10.64 10.25
N VAL A 13 -27.55 -10.08 9.59
CA VAL A 13 -26.17 -10.52 9.72
C VAL A 13 -25.80 -10.31 11.19
N ALA A 14 -25.37 -11.38 11.88
CA ALA A 14 -24.93 -11.27 13.27
C ALA A 14 -23.87 -10.16 13.37
N PRO A 15 -23.92 -9.31 14.42
CA PRO A 15 -22.95 -8.24 14.57
C PRO A 15 -21.54 -8.86 14.63
N PHE A 16 -20.65 -8.36 13.79
CA PHE A 16 -19.25 -8.77 13.79
C PHE A 16 -18.67 -8.50 15.18
N THR A 17 -18.16 -9.55 15.84
CA THR A 17 -17.37 -9.42 17.06
C THR A 17 -15.91 -9.34 16.63
N PRO A 18 -15.23 -8.19 16.78
CA PRO A 18 -13.83 -8.08 16.39
C PRO A 18 -12.97 -8.99 17.27
N TRP A 19 -12.03 -9.69 16.66
CA TRP A 19 -10.87 -10.22 17.37
C TRP A 19 -10.00 -9.07 17.88
N ASP A 20 -9.10 -9.37 18.81
CA ASP A 20 -8.13 -8.40 19.31
C ASP A 20 -7.32 -7.80 18.16
N ASN A 21 -7.18 -6.47 18.16
CA ASN A 21 -6.36 -5.71 17.22
C ASN A 21 -5.12 -5.14 17.92
N PRO A 22 -4.14 -5.98 18.29
CA PRO A 22 -3.00 -5.55 19.10
C PRO A 22 -2.02 -4.65 18.33
N MET A 23 -2.14 -4.59 17.00
CA MET A 23 -1.36 -3.70 16.14
C MET A 23 -2.09 -2.36 15.91
N GLY A 24 -3.34 -2.22 16.37
CA GLY A 24 -4.15 -1.03 16.16
C GLY A 24 -4.37 -0.70 14.68
N THR A 25 -4.39 -1.69 13.79
CA THR A 25 -4.53 -1.47 12.34
C THR A 25 -5.91 -0.92 12.00
N ASP A 26 -5.93 0.07 11.10
CA ASP A 26 -7.12 0.80 10.66
C ASP A 26 -7.17 0.91 9.11
N GLY A 27 -6.90 -0.23 8.47
CA GLY A 27 -6.93 -0.38 7.02
C GLY A 27 -5.66 0.09 6.30
N PHE A 28 -5.77 0.21 4.98
CA PHE A 28 -4.65 0.58 4.11
C PHE A 28 -4.54 2.09 3.97
N GLU A 29 -3.31 2.61 4.12
CA GLU A 29 -3.00 3.99 3.81
C GLU A 29 -2.65 4.15 2.32
N PHE A 30 -1.74 3.33 1.78
CA PHE A 30 -1.41 3.31 0.36
C PHE A 30 -0.81 1.98 -0.09
N ILE A 31 -0.79 1.78 -1.41
CA ILE A 31 -0.01 0.75 -2.10
C ILE A 31 0.95 1.43 -3.08
N GLU A 32 2.25 1.14 -2.98
CA GLU A 32 3.27 1.62 -3.91
C GLU A 32 3.60 0.55 -4.94
N TYR A 33 3.48 0.92 -6.21
CA TYR A 33 3.75 0.04 -7.35
C TYR A 33 5.09 0.38 -7.99
N ALA A 34 5.81 -0.69 -8.32
CA ALA A 34 7.03 -0.71 -9.08
C ALA A 34 6.73 -1.23 -10.49
N ALA A 35 7.23 -0.55 -11.51
CA ALA A 35 7.10 -1.00 -12.90
C ALA A 35 8.32 -0.55 -13.73
N PRO A 36 8.80 -1.38 -14.69
CA PRO A 36 9.83 -0.97 -15.63
C PRO A 36 9.40 0.22 -16.49
N ASP A 37 8.11 0.29 -16.82
CA ASP A 37 7.46 1.41 -17.49
C ASP A 37 6.40 2.04 -16.55
N PRO A 38 6.75 3.09 -15.80
CA PRO A 38 5.83 3.79 -14.90
C PRO A 38 4.68 4.49 -15.64
N VAL A 39 4.89 4.92 -16.89
CA VAL A 39 3.87 5.61 -17.69
C VAL A 39 2.79 4.62 -18.10
N ALA A 40 3.17 3.45 -18.59
CA ALA A 40 2.21 2.39 -18.90
C ALA A 40 1.42 1.94 -17.67
N MET A 41 2.06 1.85 -16.50
CA MET A 41 1.38 1.54 -15.23
C MET A 41 0.33 2.62 -14.87
N GLY A 42 0.68 3.89 -15.01
CA GLY A 42 -0.25 5.00 -14.78
C GLY A 42 -1.50 4.92 -15.68
N LEU A 43 -1.31 4.56 -16.96
CA LEU A 43 -2.43 4.37 -17.90
C LEU A 43 -3.35 3.21 -17.49
N VAL A 44 -2.81 2.14 -16.89
CA VAL A 44 -3.62 1.04 -16.35
C VAL A 44 -4.46 1.54 -15.17
N PHE A 45 -3.88 2.34 -14.26
CA PHE A 45 -4.62 2.91 -13.13
C PHE A 45 -5.78 3.80 -13.59
N GLU A 46 -5.55 4.65 -14.58
CA GLU A 46 -6.59 5.49 -15.16
C GLU A 46 -7.71 4.67 -15.80
N ARG A 47 -7.39 3.56 -16.49
CA ARG A 47 -8.40 2.63 -17.03
C ARG A 47 -9.20 1.91 -15.95
N MET A 48 -8.62 1.68 -14.76
CA MET A 48 -9.33 1.16 -13.59
C MET A 48 -10.17 2.24 -12.87
N GLY A 49 -10.14 3.49 -13.35
CA GLY A 49 -10.92 4.59 -12.81
C GLY A 49 -10.24 5.37 -11.69
N PHE A 50 -8.94 5.19 -11.48
CA PHE A 50 -8.13 6.07 -10.64
C PHE A 50 -7.81 7.38 -11.36
N ARG A 51 -7.51 8.43 -10.59
CA ARG A 51 -7.04 9.71 -11.15
C ARG A 51 -5.76 10.14 -10.47
N PRO A 52 -4.79 10.73 -11.19
CA PRO A 52 -3.65 11.38 -10.56
C PRO A 52 -4.14 12.62 -9.78
N VAL A 53 -4.03 12.59 -8.46
CA VAL A 53 -4.53 13.65 -7.58
C VAL A 53 -3.43 14.51 -6.95
N ALA A 54 -2.20 13.99 -6.87
CA ALA A 54 -1.07 14.73 -6.37
C ALA A 54 0.26 14.25 -6.97
N ARG A 55 1.28 15.11 -6.93
CA ARG A 55 2.66 14.79 -7.27
C ARG A 55 3.58 15.24 -6.15
N HIS A 56 4.63 14.48 -5.91
CA HIS A 56 5.67 14.88 -4.96
C HIS A 56 6.40 16.14 -5.47
N ARG A 57 6.81 17.03 -4.56
CA ARG A 57 7.37 18.35 -4.93
C ARG A 57 8.71 18.26 -5.65
N HIS A 58 9.51 17.25 -5.32
CA HIS A 58 10.90 17.13 -5.77
C HIS A 58 11.25 15.77 -6.41
N LYS A 59 10.34 14.80 -6.34
CA LYS A 59 10.55 13.45 -6.86
C LYS A 59 9.50 13.16 -7.91
N ASN A 60 9.83 12.35 -8.89
CA ASN A 60 8.92 11.81 -9.88
C ASN A 60 8.04 10.72 -9.26
N VAL A 61 7.19 11.13 -8.32
CA VAL A 61 6.25 10.28 -7.61
C VAL A 61 4.85 10.85 -7.80
N THR A 62 3.93 10.03 -8.27
CA THR A 62 2.53 10.42 -8.51
C THR A 62 1.60 9.59 -7.64
N LEU A 63 0.69 10.27 -6.96
CA LEU A 63 -0.41 9.68 -6.20
C LEU A 63 -1.66 9.60 -7.08
N TYR A 64 -2.18 8.40 -7.24
CA TYR A 64 -3.43 8.07 -7.89
C TYR A 64 -4.48 7.72 -6.84
N ARG A 65 -5.72 8.20 -7.02
CA ARG A 65 -6.82 7.96 -6.07
C ARG A 65 -8.12 7.56 -6.74
N GLN A 66 -8.82 6.63 -6.10
CA GLN A 66 -10.22 6.26 -6.38
C GLN A 66 -10.95 6.09 -5.04
N GLY A 67 -11.84 7.02 -4.70
CA GLY A 67 -12.42 7.08 -3.36
C GLY A 67 -11.33 7.21 -2.29
N GLU A 68 -11.30 6.31 -1.33
CA GLU A 68 -10.31 6.25 -0.24
C GLU A 68 -9.05 5.42 -0.61
N ILE A 69 -8.97 4.86 -1.82
CA ILE A 69 -7.84 4.01 -2.23
C ILE A 69 -6.72 4.87 -2.79
N ASN A 70 -5.50 4.70 -2.26
CA ASN A 70 -4.30 5.43 -2.69
C ASN A 70 -3.30 4.48 -3.35
N PHE A 71 -2.99 4.73 -4.61
CA PHE A 71 -1.89 4.09 -5.32
C PHE A 71 -0.77 5.08 -5.60
N ILE A 72 0.46 4.66 -5.37
CA ILE A 72 1.65 5.47 -5.64
C ILE A 72 2.44 4.82 -6.76
N ILE A 73 2.87 5.62 -7.72
CA ILE A 73 3.89 5.24 -8.69
C ILE A 73 5.12 6.08 -8.41
N ASN A 74 6.24 5.42 -8.13
CA ASN A 74 7.54 6.05 -7.98
C ASN A 74 8.39 5.78 -9.23
N ALA A 75 8.54 6.82 -10.04
CA ALA A 75 9.23 6.80 -11.33
C ALA A 75 10.62 7.48 -11.24
N GLU A 76 11.16 7.67 -10.04
CA GLU A 76 12.51 8.19 -9.87
C GLU A 76 13.54 7.17 -10.40
N PRO A 77 14.51 7.63 -11.24
CA PRO A 77 15.63 6.79 -11.63
C PRO A 77 16.41 6.39 -10.37
N ASP A 78 16.83 5.13 -10.30
CA ASP A 78 17.55 4.56 -9.15
C ASP A 78 16.81 4.59 -7.80
N SER A 79 15.48 4.66 -7.82
CA SER A 79 14.65 4.42 -6.63
C SER A 79 14.63 2.95 -6.21
N PHE A 80 14.17 2.70 -4.99
CA PHE A 80 13.83 1.36 -4.53
C PHE A 80 12.82 0.69 -5.46
N ALA A 81 11.76 1.40 -5.86
CA ALA A 81 10.74 0.91 -6.77
C ALA A 81 11.33 0.49 -8.13
N GLN A 82 12.22 1.28 -8.72
CA GLN A 82 12.90 0.91 -9.98
C GLN A 82 13.79 -0.33 -9.82
N ARG A 83 14.57 -0.41 -8.73
CA ARG A 83 15.37 -1.63 -8.43
C ARG A 83 14.48 -2.86 -8.26
N PHE A 84 13.37 -2.72 -7.54
CA PHE A 84 12.41 -3.79 -7.31
C PHE A 84 11.76 -4.26 -8.63
N ALA A 85 11.37 -3.32 -9.49
CA ALA A 85 10.81 -3.60 -10.80
C ALA A 85 11.78 -4.38 -11.71
N ARG A 86 13.09 -4.15 -11.60
CA ARG A 86 14.10 -4.91 -12.36
C ARG A 86 14.19 -6.38 -11.93
N LEU A 87 13.91 -6.66 -10.65
CA LEU A 87 13.96 -8.02 -10.10
C LEU A 87 12.64 -8.77 -10.28
N HIS A 88 11.50 -8.08 -10.12
CA HIS A 88 10.19 -8.70 -10.01
C HIS A 88 9.22 -8.36 -11.16
N GLY A 89 9.60 -7.46 -12.06
CA GLY A 89 8.69 -6.89 -13.06
C GLY A 89 7.64 -5.97 -12.43
N PRO A 90 6.54 -5.66 -13.15
CA PRO A 90 5.43 -4.88 -12.61
C PRO A 90 4.84 -5.55 -11.35
N SER A 91 4.93 -4.88 -10.20
CA SER A 91 4.61 -5.48 -8.89
C SER A 91 4.32 -4.42 -7.82
N VAL A 92 3.83 -4.85 -6.65
CA VAL A 92 3.74 -4.01 -5.45
C VAL A 92 5.07 -4.10 -4.71
N CYS A 93 5.74 -2.96 -4.50
CA CYS A 93 7.01 -2.90 -3.79
C CYS A 93 6.85 -2.43 -2.34
N ALA A 94 5.79 -1.70 -2.01
CA ALA A 94 5.48 -1.34 -0.64
C ALA A 94 3.98 -1.22 -0.36
N ILE A 95 3.61 -1.49 0.89
CA ILE A 95 2.25 -1.39 1.42
C ILE A 95 2.33 -0.59 2.71
N ALA A 96 1.41 0.35 2.92
CA ALA A 96 1.29 1.07 4.18
C ALA A 96 -0.04 0.79 4.85
N PHE A 97 0.01 0.52 6.16
CA PHE A 97 -1.17 0.41 7.00
C PHE A 97 -1.35 1.67 7.84
N ARG A 98 -2.60 2.11 7.99
CA ARG A 98 -2.92 3.02 9.09
C ARG A 98 -2.89 2.23 10.37
N VAL A 99 -2.25 2.80 11.40
CA VAL A 99 -2.19 2.24 12.74
C VAL A 99 -2.36 3.36 13.74
N GLN A 100 -2.93 3.05 14.91
CA GLN A 100 -3.11 4.04 15.98
C GLN A 100 -1.78 4.60 16.51
N ASP A 101 -0.75 3.75 16.61
CA ASP A 101 0.60 4.13 17.01
C ASP A 101 1.63 3.33 16.20
N ALA A 102 2.28 4.00 15.24
CA ALA A 102 3.26 3.38 14.34
C ALA A 102 4.50 2.87 15.07
N LYS A 103 4.91 3.53 16.16
CA LYS A 103 6.07 3.10 16.95
C LYS A 103 5.72 1.81 17.70
N ALA A 104 4.58 1.77 18.39
CA ALA A 104 4.14 0.60 19.12
C ALA A 104 3.90 -0.61 18.20
N ALA A 105 3.28 -0.39 17.03
CA ALA A 105 3.08 -1.41 16.01
C ALA A 105 4.42 -1.96 15.50
N TYR A 106 5.37 -1.08 15.18
CA TYR A 106 6.70 -1.48 14.75
C TYR A 106 7.46 -2.28 15.81
N GLU A 107 7.55 -1.77 17.06
CA GLU A 107 8.24 -2.45 18.16
C GLU A 107 7.64 -3.84 18.43
N ARG A 108 6.32 -3.96 18.38
CA ARG A 108 5.63 -5.24 18.48
C ARG A 108 5.98 -6.18 17.33
N ALA A 109 5.97 -5.70 16.08
CA ALA A 109 6.32 -6.51 14.92
C ALA A 109 7.74 -7.07 15.05
N ILE A 110 8.71 -6.23 15.43
CA ILE A 110 10.08 -6.66 15.69
C ILE A 110 10.14 -7.69 16.83
N GLY A 111 9.42 -7.46 17.94
CA GLY A 111 9.33 -8.40 19.05
C GLY A 111 8.73 -9.77 18.69
N LEU A 112 7.95 -9.84 17.61
CA LEU A 112 7.38 -11.07 17.05
C LEU A 112 8.24 -11.69 15.92
N GLY A 113 9.43 -11.13 15.65
CA GLY A 113 10.39 -11.68 14.69
C GLY A 113 10.39 -11.03 13.31
N ALA A 114 9.70 -9.90 13.11
CA ALA A 114 9.81 -9.14 11.88
C ALA A 114 11.21 -8.55 11.69
N TRP A 115 11.62 -8.37 10.44
CA TRP A 115 12.89 -7.72 10.11
C TRP A 115 12.66 -6.24 9.86
N GLY A 116 13.27 -5.40 10.70
CA GLY A 116 13.22 -3.95 10.52
C GLY A 116 13.94 -3.50 9.26
N TYR A 117 13.42 -2.45 8.63
CA TYR A 117 14.03 -1.76 7.50
C TYR A 117 14.51 -0.37 7.92
N ALA A 118 15.83 -0.16 7.91
CA ALA A 118 16.45 1.11 8.24
C ALA A 118 16.65 1.99 7.00
N GLY A 119 15.54 2.39 6.35
CA GLY A 119 15.57 3.40 5.30
C GLY A 119 15.71 4.79 5.92
N VAL A 120 16.67 5.59 5.47
CA VAL A 120 16.77 6.99 5.87
C VAL A 120 15.85 7.81 4.97
N ALA A 121 14.83 8.46 5.55
CA ALA A 121 13.99 9.40 4.83
C ALA A 121 14.81 10.58 4.28
N GLY A 122 14.59 10.93 3.02
CA GLY A 122 15.21 12.11 2.40
C GLY A 122 14.62 13.43 2.93
N PRO A 123 15.21 14.58 2.57
CA PRO A 123 14.70 15.89 2.97
C PRO A 123 13.24 16.10 2.55
N GLY A 124 12.36 16.36 3.52
CA GLY A 124 10.91 16.56 3.28
C GLY A 124 10.08 15.27 3.24
N GLU A 125 10.69 14.11 3.49
CA GLU A 125 9.99 12.84 3.66
C GLU A 125 9.72 12.55 5.13
N LEU A 126 8.60 11.86 5.39
CA LEU A 126 8.30 11.37 6.72
C LEU A 126 9.21 10.17 7.02
N ASN A 127 9.81 10.16 8.21
CA ASN A 127 10.57 9.02 8.69
C ASN A 127 9.60 8.00 9.29
N ILE A 128 8.97 7.21 8.43
CA ILE A 128 7.99 6.19 8.81
C ILE A 128 8.72 4.86 9.02
N PRO A 129 8.56 4.19 10.19
CA PRO A 129 9.15 2.89 10.42
C PRO A 129 8.62 1.88 9.40
N ALA A 130 9.46 0.93 8.98
CA ALA A 130 9.04 -0.12 8.07
C ALA A 130 9.68 -1.46 8.42
N ILE A 131 9.01 -2.54 8.06
CA ILE A 131 9.53 -3.91 8.13
C ILE A 131 9.60 -4.53 6.73
N LYS A 132 10.41 -5.57 6.57
CA LYS A 132 10.42 -6.37 5.35
C LYS A 132 9.15 -7.22 5.24
N GLY A 133 8.48 -7.08 4.11
CA GLY A 133 7.41 -7.96 3.65
C GLY A 133 7.91 -9.11 2.79
N ILE A 134 6.99 -9.78 2.11
CA ILE A 134 7.29 -10.93 1.25
C ILE A 134 8.09 -10.46 0.03
N GLY A 135 9.11 -11.22 -0.36
CA GLY A 135 9.93 -10.89 -1.54
C GLY A 135 10.71 -9.58 -1.41
N ASP A 136 11.13 -9.21 -0.20
CA ASP A 136 11.84 -7.96 0.11
C ASP A 136 11.03 -6.67 -0.18
N SER A 137 9.71 -6.78 -0.34
CA SER A 137 8.81 -5.62 -0.27
C SER A 137 8.88 -4.93 1.09
N LEU A 138 8.33 -3.73 1.19
CA LEU A 138 8.26 -2.98 2.45
C LEU A 138 6.83 -2.92 2.97
N ILE A 139 6.69 -3.05 4.29
CA ILE A 139 5.45 -2.79 5.01
C ILE A 139 5.71 -1.62 5.95
N TYR A 140 5.00 -0.52 5.71
CA TYR A 140 4.95 0.67 6.55
C TYR A 140 3.75 0.61 7.51
#